data_AF-A0A7N1A6E6-F1
#
_entry.id   AF-A0A7N1A6E6-F1
#
_cell.length_a   1.000
_cell.length_b   1.000
_cell.length_c   1.000
_cell.angle_alpha   90.00
_cell.angle_beta   90.00
_cell.angle_gamma   90.00
#
_symmetry.space_group_name_H-M   'P 1'
#
loop_
_entity.id
_entity.type
_entity.pdbx_description
1 polymer ?
#
loop_
_entity_poly.entity_id
_entity_poly.type
_entity_poly.pdbx_seq_one_letter_code
_entity_poly.pdbx_strand_id
1 'polypeptide(L)'
;MAGRSRRFQSLMVVIGAAAGVLAGQEMVGVYWGQNGNEGSLDQACASGLYSFVTLAFLTTFGNGRNPVLNLAGHCDPSGGGCVSMGASIERCQRLGVKVLLSIGGGNGNYSLNSPADAIEDQVVNNSKTYGVKS
;
A
#
# COMPACT_ATOMS: atom_id res chain seq x y z
N MET A 1 0.30 -73.66 31.75
CA MET A 1 -0.12 -72.26 31.95
C MET A 1 1.02 -71.35 31.52
N ALA A 2 0.81 -70.41 30.58
CA ALA A 2 1.79 -69.41 30.18
C ALA A 2 1.16 -68.01 30.28
N GLY A 3 1.60 -67.23 31.27
CA GLY A 3 1.11 -65.87 31.53
C GLY A 3 1.81 -64.85 30.64
N ARG A 4 1.03 -64.11 29.83
CA ARG A 4 1.52 -63.05 28.95
C ARG A 4 1.50 -61.72 29.70
N SER A 5 2.67 -61.18 30.06
CA SER A 5 2.81 -59.90 30.75
C SER A 5 2.40 -58.74 29.83
N ARG A 6 1.43 -57.93 30.24
CA ARG A 6 1.09 -56.66 29.57
C ARG A 6 1.96 -55.56 30.15
N ARG A 7 2.97 -55.11 29.40
CA ARG A 7 3.71 -53.87 29.73
C ARG A 7 2.81 -52.69 29.37
N PHE A 8 2.30 -51.97 30.38
CA PHE A 8 1.67 -50.66 30.20
C PHE A 8 2.79 -49.63 30.01
N GLN A 9 3.04 -49.23 28.77
CA GLN A 9 3.99 -48.16 28.46
C GLN A 9 3.22 -46.84 28.44
N SER A 10 3.35 -46.06 29.53
CA SER A 10 2.75 -44.73 29.67
C SER A 10 3.27 -43.78 28.60
N LEU A 11 2.35 -43.21 27.82
CA LEU A 11 2.61 -42.13 26.87
C LEU A 11 2.55 -40.79 27.61
N MET A 12 3.70 -40.18 27.90
CA MET A 12 3.77 -38.79 28.36
C MET A 12 3.55 -37.85 27.17
N VAL A 13 2.35 -37.29 27.04
CA VAL A 13 2.06 -36.23 26.07
C VAL A 13 2.57 -34.90 26.67
N VAL A 14 3.69 -34.40 26.15
CA VAL A 14 4.18 -33.06 26.48
C VAL A 14 3.46 -32.05 25.59
N ILE A 15 2.46 -31.36 26.15
CA ILE A 15 1.81 -30.23 25.48
C ILE A 15 2.74 -29.02 25.61
N GLY A 16 3.50 -28.72 24.55
CA GLY A 16 4.27 -27.48 24.46
C GLY A 16 3.32 -26.29 24.40
N ALA A 17 3.29 -25.46 25.44
CA ALA A 17 2.57 -24.19 25.41
C ALA A 17 3.26 -23.26 24.40
N ALA A 18 2.67 -23.12 23.21
CA ALA A 18 3.05 -22.04 22.29
C ALA A 18 2.54 -20.73 22.90
N ALA A 19 3.43 -19.97 23.55
CA ALA A 19 3.16 -18.58 23.87
C ALA A 19 3.09 -17.82 22.54
N GLY A 20 1.89 -17.70 21.98
CA GLY A 20 1.63 -16.82 20.85
C GLY A 20 1.84 -15.39 21.32
N VAL A 21 3.02 -14.83 21.05
CA VAL A 21 3.20 -13.38 21.12
C VAL A 21 2.32 -12.82 20.00
N LEU A 22 1.17 -12.25 20.38
CA LEU A 22 0.45 -11.34 19.51
C LEU A 22 1.30 -10.08 19.40
N ALA A 23 2.37 -10.14 18.61
CA ALA A 23 3.07 -8.95 18.19
C ALA A 23 2.06 -8.16 17.36
N GLY A 24 1.55 -7.06 17.94
CA GLY A 24 0.82 -6.07 17.17
C GLY A 24 1.66 -5.74 15.95
N GLN A 25 1.12 -5.97 14.77
CA GLN A 25 1.83 -5.69 13.53
C GLN A 25 2.10 -4.18 13.50
N GLU A 26 3.36 -3.77 13.67
CA GLU A 26 3.74 -2.38 13.52
C GLU A 26 3.57 -2.01 12.05
N MET A 27 2.53 -1.24 11.75
CA MET A 27 2.20 -0.87 10.38
C MET A 27 3.04 0.34 9.99
N VAL A 28 4.08 0.13 9.19
CA VAL A 28 4.97 1.20 8.74
C VAL A 28 4.55 1.70 7.36
N GLY A 29 4.49 3.03 7.24
CA GLY A 29 4.15 3.74 6.03
C GLY A 29 5.31 4.55 5.47
N VAL A 30 5.40 4.64 4.15
CA VAL A 30 6.35 5.54 3.49
C VAL A 30 5.70 6.35 2.38
N TYR A 31 6.13 7.60 2.21
CA TYR A 31 5.86 8.37 1.00
C TYR A 31 6.95 8.10 -0.03
N TRP A 32 6.55 7.80 -1.26
CA TRP A 32 7.45 7.48 -2.36
C TRP A 32 7.05 8.27 -3.60
N GLY A 33 8.03 8.75 -4.37
CA GLY A 33 7.81 9.32 -5.70
C GLY A 33 8.35 10.74 -5.88
N GLN A 34 8.94 11.38 -4.87
CA GLN A 34 9.42 12.77 -4.98
C GLN A 34 10.93 12.90 -5.12
N ASN A 35 11.67 11.79 -5.19
CA ASN A 35 13.10 11.79 -5.42
C ASN A 35 13.49 10.66 -6.38
N GLY A 36 13.98 11.01 -7.57
CA GLY A 36 14.40 10.01 -8.58
C GLY A 36 15.52 9.07 -8.13
N ASN A 37 16.20 9.36 -7.01
CA ASN A 37 17.25 8.53 -6.43
C ASN A 37 16.77 7.66 -5.23
N GLU A 38 15.46 7.64 -4.92
CA GLU A 38 14.92 6.88 -3.78
C GLU A 38 14.71 5.38 -4.06
N GLY A 39 15.12 4.92 -5.24
CA GLY A 39 14.88 3.55 -5.72
C GLY A 39 13.50 3.40 -6.36
N SER A 40 13.28 2.27 -7.03
CA SER A 40 12.00 1.98 -7.67
C SER A 40 10.91 1.60 -6.67
N LEU A 41 9.65 1.74 -7.08
CA LEU A 41 8.51 1.31 -6.27
C LEU A 41 8.59 -0.19 -5.93
N ASP A 42 9.03 -1.01 -6.89
CA ASP A 42 9.25 -2.44 -6.68
C ASP A 42 10.28 -2.72 -5.57
N GLN A 43 11.38 -1.96 -5.53
CA GLN A 43 12.40 -2.08 -4.49
C GLN A 43 11.84 -1.70 -3.11
N ALA A 44 11.06 -0.62 -3.04
CA ALA A 44 10.41 -0.19 -1.81
C ALA A 44 9.48 -1.29 -1.28
N CYS A 45 8.63 -1.86 -2.13
CA CYS A 45 7.68 -2.91 -1.74
C CYS A 45 8.34 -4.26 -1.42
N ALA A 46 9.43 -4.62 -2.12
CA ALA A 46 10.17 -5.86 -1.86
C ALA A 46 11.09 -5.78 -0.63
N SER A 47 11.29 -4.59 -0.05
CA SER A 47 12.16 -4.41 1.13
C SER A 47 11.67 -5.16 2.38
N GLY A 48 10.38 -5.45 2.47
CA GLY A 48 9.75 -6.01 3.67
C GLY A 48 9.59 -5.01 4.82
N LEU A 49 9.93 -3.73 4.60
CA LEU A 49 9.90 -2.70 5.65
C LEU A 49 8.53 -2.03 5.80
N TYR A 50 7.72 -2.01 4.74
CA TYR A 50 6.52 -1.17 4.67
C TYR A 50 5.26 -2.00 4.54
N SER A 51 4.25 -1.67 5.34
CA SER A 51 2.90 -2.21 5.20
C SER A 51 2.06 -1.37 4.23
N PHE A 52 2.42 -0.10 4.03
CA PHE A 52 1.82 0.77 3.04
C PHE A 52 2.83 1.72 2.39
N VAL A 53 2.68 1.91 1.07
CA VAL A 53 3.43 2.90 0.29
C VAL A 53 2.44 3.92 -0.26
N THR A 54 2.71 5.19 0.00
CA THR A 54 1.88 6.31 -0.45
C THR A 54 2.59 7.02 -1.60
N LEU A 55 2.04 6.91 -2.80
CA LEU A 55 2.53 7.59 -4.00
C LEU A 55 2.30 9.09 -3.86
N ALA A 56 3.38 9.86 -3.90
CA ALA A 56 3.39 11.30 -3.76
C ALA A 56 3.89 11.93 -5.09
N PHE A 57 3.15 12.82 -5.75
CA PHE A 57 1.80 13.33 -5.43
C PHE A 57 0.95 13.55 -6.68
N LEU A 58 -0.37 13.54 -6.52
CA LEU A 58 -1.26 14.23 -7.45
C LEU A 58 -1.24 15.73 -7.13
N THR A 59 -0.49 16.51 -7.88
CA THR A 59 -0.15 17.91 -7.56
C THR A 59 -1.09 18.93 -8.17
N THR A 60 -1.89 18.55 -9.17
CA THR A 60 -2.90 19.41 -9.79
C THR A 60 -4.21 18.66 -9.85
N PHE A 61 -5.30 19.25 -9.35
CA PHE A 61 -6.65 18.68 -9.38
C PHE A 61 -7.71 19.73 -9.00
N GLY A 62 -8.99 19.46 -9.27
CA GLY A 62 -10.13 20.37 -9.03
C GLY A 62 -10.09 21.70 -9.79
N ASN A 63 -11.18 22.46 -9.67
CA ASN A 63 -11.52 23.69 -10.40
C ASN A 63 -11.41 23.54 -11.92
N GLY A 64 -11.96 22.45 -12.47
CA GLY A 64 -11.92 22.16 -13.91
C GLY A 64 -10.53 21.87 -14.48
N ARG A 65 -9.53 21.62 -13.63
CA ARG A 65 -8.17 21.28 -14.07
C ARG A 65 -8.04 19.79 -14.31
N ASN A 66 -7.25 19.43 -15.31
CA ASN A 66 -6.88 18.03 -15.53
C ASN A 66 -5.96 17.55 -14.39
N PRO A 67 -6.25 16.39 -13.79
CA PRO A 67 -5.39 15.82 -12.76
C PRO A 67 -3.96 15.57 -13.26
N VAL A 68 -2.95 15.98 -12.48
CA VAL A 68 -1.54 15.74 -12.80
C VAL A 68 -0.87 14.96 -11.69
N LEU A 69 -0.37 13.77 -12.04
CA LEU A 69 0.52 12.97 -11.21
C LEU A 69 1.95 13.44 -11.45
N ASN A 70 2.67 13.79 -10.38
CA ASN A 70 4.09 14.11 -10.43
C ASN A 70 4.84 13.11 -9.55
N LEU A 71 5.65 12.26 -10.19
CA LEU A 71 6.56 11.31 -9.52
C LEU A 71 8.03 11.70 -9.75
N ALA A 72 8.31 13.01 -9.73
CA ALA A 72 9.63 13.59 -9.93
C ALA A 72 10.37 12.97 -11.14
N GLY A 73 11.50 12.32 -10.90
CA GLY A 73 12.33 11.70 -11.94
C GLY A 73 11.93 10.29 -12.34
N HIS A 74 10.89 9.70 -11.75
CA HIS A 74 10.55 8.29 -11.98
C HIS A 74 9.81 8.04 -13.30
N CYS A 75 8.98 9.00 -13.73
CA CYS A 75 8.29 8.95 -15.02
C CYS A 75 7.78 10.35 -15.41
N ASP A 76 7.60 10.56 -16.72
CA ASP A 76 6.91 11.73 -17.25
C ASP A 76 5.42 11.39 -17.45
N PRO A 77 4.48 12.10 -16.80
CA PRO A 77 3.05 11.87 -17.02
C PRO A 77 2.59 12.24 -18.44
N SER A 78 3.34 13.08 -19.15
CA SER A 78 3.01 13.52 -20.51
C SER A 78 2.95 12.33 -21.45
N GLY A 79 1.86 12.22 -22.22
CA GLY A 79 1.69 11.12 -23.18
C GLY A 79 1.60 9.72 -22.58
N GLY A 80 1.37 9.58 -21.26
CA GLY A 80 1.19 8.28 -20.60
C GLY A 80 2.49 7.60 -20.15
N GLY A 81 3.60 8.33 -19.99
CA GLY A 81 4.88 7.75 -19.58
C GLY A 81 4.88 7.10 -18.18
N CYS A 82 3.88 7.38 -17.34
CA CYS A 82 3.69 6.75 -16.04
C CYS A 82 2.79 5.49 -16.05
N VAL A 83 2.28 5.05 -17.21
CA VAL A 83 1.40 3.85 -17.30
C VAL A 83 2.10 2.58 -16.78
N SER A 84 3.42 2.48 -16.97
CA SER A 84 4.24 1.37 -16.46
C SER A 84 4.20 1.23 -14.93
N MET A 85 3.83 2.29 -14.20
CA MET A 85 3.68 2.26 -12.75
C MET A 85 2.58 1.29 -12.31
N GLY A 86 1.57 1.05 -13.13
CA GLY A 86 0.49 0.09 -12.85
C GLY A 86 1.02 -1.31 -12.52
N ALA A 87 1.99 -1.81 -13.29
CA ALA A 87 2.60 -3.12 -13.04
C ALA A 87 3.37 -3.18 -11.71
N SER A 88 4.00 -2.07 -11.30
CA SER A 88 4.73 -1.97 -10.03
C SER A 88 3.75 -1.92 -8.84
N ILE A 89 2.65 -1.17 -8.99
CA ILE A 89 1.56 -1.14 -8.01
C ILE A 89 0.98 -2.53 -7.77
N GLU A 90 0.70 -3.29 -8.84
CA GLU A 90 0.21 -4.66 -8.72
C GLU A 90 1.24 -5.59 -8.05
N ARG A 91 2.54 -5.39 -8.28
CA ARG A 91 3.60 -6.15 -7.60
C ARG A 91 3.56 -5.88 -6.09
N CYS A 92 3.47 -4.62 -5.67
CA CYS A 92 3.30 -4.25 -4.27
C CYS A 92 2.08 -4.91 -3.64
N GLN A 93 0.93 -4.85 -4.32
CA GLN A 93 -0.32 -5.44 -3.84
C GLN A 93 -0.21 -6.96 -3.68
N ARG A 94 0.45 -7.66 -4.62
CA ARG A 94 0.73 -9.11 -4.52
C ARG A 94 1.66 -9.46 -3.36
N LEU A 95 2.54 -8.54 -2.96
CA LEU A 95 3.40 -8.69 -1.78
C LEU A 95 2.68 -8.33 -0.46
N GLY A 96 1.40 -7.97 -0.51
CA GLY A 96 0.61 -7.59 0.67
C GLY A 96 0.81 -6.13 1.10
N VAL A 97 1.55 -5.33 0.32
CA VAL A 97 1.77 -3.90 0.59
C VAL A 97 0.61 -3.09 0.03
N LYS A 98 -0.05 -2.30 0.88
CA LYS A 98 -1.12 -1.40 0.44
C LYS A 98 -0.53 -0.19 -0.29
N VAL A 99 -1.03 0.12 -1.48
CA VAL A 99 -0.61 1.31 -2.23
C VAL A 99 -1.70 2.35 -2.17
N LEU A 100 -1.37 3.55 -1.70
CA LEU A 100 -2.25 4.70 -1.61
C LEU A 100 -1.76 5.81 -2.54
N LEU A 101 -2.67 6.64 -3.06
CA LEU A 101 -2.30 7.85 -3.78
C LEU A 101 -2.53 9.05 -2.86
N SER A 102 -1.50 9.86 -2.65
CA SER A 102 -1.64 11.14 -1.97
C SER A 102 -2.01 12.24 -2.95
N ILE A 103 -3.05 13.00 -2.62
CA ILE A 103 -3.47 14.21 -3.33
C ILE A 103 -2.90 15.44 -2.62
N GLY A 104 -2.41 16.42 -3.38
CA GLY A 104 -1.84 17.66 -2.86
C GLY A 104 -0.31 17.65 -2.82
N GLY A 105 0.25 17.79 -1.62
CA GLY A 105 1.68 18.01 -1.39
C GLY A 105 2.00 19.47 -1.05
N GLY A 106 3.23 19.78 -0.62
CA GLY A 106 3.60 21.14 -0.21
C GLY A 106 3.57 22.16 -1.36
N ASN A 107 3.74 21.68 -2.59
CA ASN A 107 3.74 22.48 -3.81
C ASN A 107 2.76 21.85 -4.82
N GLY A 108 1.84 22.63 -5.36
CA GLY A 108 0.85 22.16 -6.34
C GLY A 108 -0.18 23.22 -6.70
N ASN A 109 -1.06 22.92 -7.65
CA ASN A 109 -2.17 23.77 -8.06
C ASN A 109 -3.49 23.00 -7.93
N TYR A 110 -4.03 22.99 -6.72
CA TYR A 110 -5.23 22.25 -6.40
C TYR A 110 -6.21 23.08 -5.56
N SER A 111 -7.50 22.87 -5.80
CA SER A 111 -8.59 23.53 -5.06
C SER A 111 -9.90 22.84 -5.35
N LEU A 112 -10.77 22.70 -4.34
CA LEU A 112 -12.16 22.28 -4.54
C LEU A 112 -13.07 23.49 -4.27
N ASN A 113 -13.68 24.03 -5.33
CA ASN A 113 -14.48 25.26 -5.24
C ASN A 113 -15.97 24.99 -5.00
N SER A 114 -16.42 23.74 -5.15
CA SER A 114 -17.78 23.30 -4.85
C SER A 114 -17.84 21.79 -4.66
N PRO A 115 -18.94 21.23 -4.10
CA PRO A 115 -19.16 19.79 -4.11
C PRO A 115 -19.21 19.17 -5.51
N ALA A 116 -19.70 19.91 -6.51
CA ALA A 116 -19.75 19.44 -7.89
C ALA A 116 -18.34 19.28 -8.48
N ASP A 117 -17.43 20.18 -8.13
CA ASP A 117 -16.02 20.13 -8.53
C ASP A 117 -15.32 18.84 -8.04
N ALA A 118 -15.62 18.43 -6.80
CA ALA A 118 -15.16 17.16 -6.23
C ALA A 118 -15.82 15.92 -6.87
N ILE A 119 -16.96 16.08 -7.55
CA ILE A 119 -17.66 15.00 -8.27
C ILE A 119 -17.26 15.01 -9.75
N GLU A 120 -16.67 16.07 -10.28
CA GLU A 120 -16.11 16.05 -11.62
C GLU A 120 -14.69 15.47 -11.60
N ASP A 121 -13.97 15.70 -10.51
CA ASP A 121 -12.64 15.15 -10.30
C ASP A 121 -12.66 13.61 -10.24
N GLN A 122 -12.14 12.98 -11.30
CA GLN A 122 -12.09 11.52 -11.44
C GLN A 122 -11.33 10.84 -10.28
N VAL A 123 -10.33 11.51 -9.69
CA VAL A 123 -9.57 10.94 -8.58
C VAL A 123 -10.42 10.89 -7.32
N VAL A 124 -11.18 11.95 -7.04
CA VAL A 124 -12.07 12.03 -5.88
C VAL A 124 -13.30 11.12 -6.05
N ASN A 125 -13.80 10.95 -7.27
CA ASN A 125 -14.87 10.00 -7.56
C ASN A 125 -14.46 8.55 -7.33
N ASN A 126 -13.25 8.19 -7.78
CA ASN A 126 -12.74 6.84 -7.58
C ASN A 126 -12.49 6.59 -6.09
N SER A 127 -12.01 7.57 -5.31
CA SER A 127 -11.83 7.39 -3.86
C SER A 127 -13.14 7.17 -3.09
N LYS A 128 -14.24 7.82 -3.50
CA LYS A 128 -15.59 7.55 -2.95
C LYS A 128 -16.07 6.13 -3.26
N THR A 129 -15.80 5.63 -4.47
CA THR A 129 -16.13 4.26 -4.87
C THR A 129 -15.40 3.20 -4.03
N TYR A 130 -14.20 3.51 -3.54
CA TYR A 130 -13.41 2.65 -2.63
C TYR A 130 -13.64 2.94 -1.13
N GLY A 131 -14.65 3.73 -0.77
CA GLY A 131 -15.06 3.93 0.62
C GLY A 131 -14.12 4.76 1.48
N VAL A 132 -13.22 5.55 0.89
CA VAL A 132 -12.38 6.50 1.63
C VAL A 132 -13.26 7.69 2.03
N LYS A 133 -13.71 7.71 3.29
CA LYS A 133 -14.45 8.85 3.85
C LYS A 133 -13.49 10.02 4.10
N SER A 134 -13.90 11.19 3.64
CA SER A 134 -13.26 12.49 3.91
C SER A 134 -13.30 12.82 5.40
#